data_AF-A0A1Y0MEF7-F1
#
_entry.id   AF-A0A1Y0MEF7-F1
#
_cell.length_a   1.000
_cell.length_b   1.000
_cell.length_c   1.000
_cell.angle_alpha   90.00
_cell.angle_beta   90.00
_cell.angle_gamma   90.00
#
_symmetry.space_group_name_H-M   'P 1'
#
loop_
_entity.id
_entity.type
_entity.pdbx_description
1 polymer ?
#
loop_
_entity_poly.entity_id
_entity_poly.type
_entity_poly.pdbx_seq_one_letter_code
_entity_poly.pdbx_strand_id
1 'polypeptide(L)' 'MNATDKQMLKIALRNGVLFTVILLLISYFKNGMINYNWIPIWFVFFAATGALRFYYQNKNAKKD' A
#
# COMPACT_ATOMS: atom_id res chain seq x y z
N MET A 1 -14.49 -7.27 14.82
CA MET A 1 -13.52 -7.46 13.72
C MET A 1 -13.34 -8.94 13.49
N ASN A 2 -13.74 -9.41 12.30
CA ASN A 2 -13.66 -10.82 11.94
C ASN A 2 -12.19 -11.24 11.74
N ALA A 3 -11.87 -12.53 11.87
CA ALA A 3 -10.47 -13.00 11.76
C ALA A 3 -9.85 -12.66 10.39
N THR A 4 -10.68 -12.68 9.34
CA THR A 4 -10.36 -12.26 7.97
C THR A 4 -9.98 -10.78 7.89
N ASP A 5 -10.71 -9.89 8.56
CA ASP A 5 -10.44 -8.45 8.57
C ASP A 5 -9.07 -8.15 9.22
N LYS A 6 -8.74 -8.86 10.31
CA LYS A 6 -7.45 -8.73 10.99
C LYS A 6 -6.29 -9.19 10.10
N GLN A 7 -6.45 -10.28 9.35
CA GLN A 7 -5.44 -10.75 8.40
C GLN A 7 -5.27 -9.81 7.21
N MET A 8 -6.38 -9.32 6.63
CA MET A 8 -6.35 -8.30 5.58
C MET A 8 -5.63 -7.04 6.04
N LEU A 9 -5.96 -6.53 7.23
CA LEU A 9 -5.30 -5.36 7.81
C LEU A 9 -3.80 -5.60 7.97
N LYS A 10 -3.40 -6.76 8.51
CA LYS A 10 -1.98 -7.11 8.69
C LYS A 10 -1.23 -7.18 7.36
N ILE A 11 -1.85 -7.72 6.30
CA ILE A 11 -1.24 -7.80 4.97
C ILE A 11 -1.18 -6.41 4.33
N ALA A 12 -2.23 -5.60 4.45
CA ALA A 12 -2.26 -4.24 3.94
C ALA A 12 -1.20 -3.36 4.62
N LEU A 13 -1.04 -3.49 5.95
CA LEU A 13 -0.01 -2.78 6.70
C LEU A 13 1.39 -3.25 6.28
N ARG A 14 1.61 -4.55 6.15
CA ARG A 14 2.91 -5.11 5.77
C ARG A 14 3.32 -4.68 4.36
N ASN A 15 2.40 -4.74 3.40
CA ASN A 15 2.64 -4.28 2.03
C ASN A 15 2.78 -2.75 1.97
N GLY A 16 1.99 -2.02 2.76
CA GLY A 16 2.07 -0.58 3.00
C GLY A 16 3.46 -0.13 3.43
N VAL A 17 3.98 -0.75 4.47
CA VAL A 17 5.32 -0.45 4.99
C VAL A 17 6.40 -0.86 3.99
N LEU A 18 6.31 -2.06 3.40
CA LEU A 18 7.30 -2.56 2.44
C LEU A 18 7.50 -1.63 1.23
N PHE A 19 6.41 -1.27 0.57
CA PHE A 19 6.51 -0.39 -0.59
C PHE A 19 6.96 1.03 -0.18
N THR A 20 6.65 1.51 1.03
CA THR A 20 7.06 2.84 1.48
C THR A 20 8.57 2.87 1.68
N VAL A 21 9.12 1.81 2.29
CA VAL A 21 10.56 1.62 2.44
C VAL A 21 11.25 1.50 1.07
N ILE A 22 10.70 0.72 0.15
CA ILE A 22 11.25 0.57 -1.21
C ILE A 22 11.25 1.92 -1.94
N LEU A 23 10.16 2.69 -1.85
CA LEU A 23 10.04 3.97 -2.52
C LEU A 23 10.95 5.04 -1.91
N LEU A 24 11.15 5.02 -0.59
CA LEU A 24 12.15 5.85 0.08
C LEU A 24 13.57 5.50 -0.37
N LEU A 25 13.90 4.21 -0.48
CA LEU A 25 15.18 3.75 -1.00
C LEU A 25 15.38 4.19 -2.45
N ILE A 26 14.41 3.98 -3.33
CA ILE A 26 14.46 4.42 -4.73
C ILE A 26 14.62 5.94 -4.81
N SER A 27 13.87 6.70 -4.01
CA SER A 27 13.97 8.16 -3.96
C SER A 27 15.37 8.62 -3.52
N TYR A 28 15.94 7.95 -2.50
CA TYR A 28 17.30 8.19 -2.04
C TYR A 28 18.35 7.90 -3.12
N PHE A 29 18.27 6.75 -3.79
CA PHE A 29 19.21 6.40 -4.87
C PHE A 29 19.09 7.32 -6.09
N LYS A 30 17.88 7.78 -6.43
CA LYS A 30 17.64 8.64 -7.60
C LYS A 30 18.02 10.10 -7.38
N ASN A 31 17.78 10.64 -6.18
CA ASN A 31 17.97 12.07 -5.90
C ASN A 31 19.14 12.36 -4.95
N GLY A 32 19.82 11.34 -4.40
CA GLY A 32 20.86 11.50 -3.38
C GLY A 32 20.35 11.94 -2.00
N MET A 33 19.07 12.27 -1.89
CA MET A 33 18.38 12.75 -0.69
C MET A 33 16.93 12.26 -0.67
N ILE A 34 16.39 12.01 0.53
CA ILE A 34 14.97 11.70 0.70
C ILE A 34 14.16 12.95 0.37
N ASN A 35 13.46 12.93 -0.77
CA ASN A 35 12.63 14.06 -1.19
C ASN A 35 11.21 13.92 -0.61
N TYR A 36 10.99 14.57 0.53
CA TYR A 36 9.72 14.54 1.27
C TYR A 36 8.52 15.07 0.47
N ASN A 37 8.73 15.88 -0.58
CA ASN A 37 7.63 16.37 -1.44
C ASN A 37 6.91 15.26 -2.20
N TRP A 38 7.53 14.09 -2.34
CA TRP A 38 6.91 12.95 -3.01
C TRP A 38 6.08 12.07 -2.07
N ILE A 39 6.21 12.23 -0.75
CA ILE A 39 5.45 11.46 0.26
C ILE A 39 3.93 11.51 0.04
N PRO A 40 3.30 12.66 -0.29
CA PRO A 40 1.88 12.71 -0.58
C PRO A 40 1.51 11.89 -1.82
N ILE A 41 2.33 11.94 -2.87
CA ILE A 41 2.10 11.17 -4.12
C ILE A 41 2.21 9.67 -3.83
N TRP A 42 3.19 9.26 -3.03
CA TRP A 42 3.33 7.87 -2.60
C TRP A 42 2.13 7.43 -1.76
N PHE A 43 1.66 8.27 -0.85
CA PHE A 43 0.49 7.97 -0.01
C PHE A 43 -0.78 7.77 -0.85
N VAL A 44 -0.99 8.61 -1.87
CA VAL A 44 -2.11 8.46 -2.82
C VAL A 44 -1.97 7.17 -3.63
N PHE A 45 -0.77 6.85 -4.12
CA PHE A 45 -0.52 5.60 -4.84
C PHE A 45 -0.83 4.38 -3.97
N PHE A 46 -0.45 4.42 -2.69
CA PHE A 46 -0.78 3.38 -1.72
C PHE A 46 -2.26 3.23 -1.43
N ALA A 47 -2.94 4.34 -1.18
CA ALA A 47 -4.37 4.35 -0.93
C ALA A 47 -5.12 3.78 -2.14
N ALA A 48 -4.73 4.17 -3.36
CA ALA A 48 -5.30 3.66 -4.60
C ALA A 48 -5.06 2.15 -4.76
N THR A 49 -3.84 1.66 -4.49
CA THR A 49 -3.50 0.24 -4.62
C THR A 49 -4.22 -0.61 -3.56
N GLY A 50 -4.33 -0.11 -2.33
CA GLY A 50 -5.09 -0.74 -1.26
C GLY A 50 -6.59 -0.81 -1.56
N ALA A 51 -7.16 0.29 -2.06
CA ALA A 51 -8.56 0.35 -2.48
C ALA A 51 -8.84 -0.58 -3.67
N LEU A 52 -7.93 -0.63 -4.65
CA LEU A 52 -8.04 -1.53 -5.80
C LEU A 52 -8.02 -2.99 -5.36
N ARG A 53 -7.11 -3.38 -4.46
CA ARG A 53 -7.04 -4.74 -3.91
C ARG A 53 -8.29 -5.10 -3.11
N PHE A 54 -8.79 -4.18 -2.29
CA PHE A 54 -10.05 -4.36 -1.58
C PHE A 54 -11.22 -4.56 -2.55
N TYR A 55 -11.28 -3.76 -3.62
CA TYR A 55 -12.30 -3.90 -4.65
C TYR A 55 -12.23 -5.25 -5.37
N TYR A 56 -11.04 -5.73 -5.77
CA TYR A 56 -10.89 -7.05 -6.38
C TYR A 56 -11.27 -8.19 -5.43
N GLN A 57 -10.87 -8.12 -4.15
CA GLN A 57 -11.24 -9.14 -3.17
C GLN A 57 -12.75 -9.17 -2.92
N ASN A 58 -13.40 -8.00 -2.84
CA ASN A 58 -14.84 -7.91 -2.62
C ASN A 58 -15.66 -8.28 -3.87
N LYS A 59 -15.12 -8.03 -5.08
CA LYS A 59 -15.76 -8.41 -6.35
C LYS A 59 -15.69 -9.90 -6.62
N ASN A 60 -14.61 -10.56 -6.19
CA ASN A 60 -14.47 -12.03 -6.28
C ASN A 60 -15.28 -12.76 -5.20
N ALA A 61 -15.45 -12.16 -4.01
CA ALA A 61 -16.29 -12.73 -2.95
C ALA A 61 -17.80 -12.75 -3.26
N LYS A 62 -18.26 -12.01 -4.27
CA LYS A 62 -19.66 -12.00 -4.74
C LYS A 62 -19.96 -13.01 -5.85
N LYS A 63 -18.97 -13.82 -6.28
CA LYS A 63 -19.12 -14.79 -7.37
C LYS A 63 -19.25 -16.25 -6.91
N ASP A 64 -19.20 -16.51 -5.61
CA ASP A 64 -19.52 -17.80 -5.01
C ASP A 64 -20.90 -17.76 -4.33
#